data_AF-A0A7W4E0S4-F1
#
_entry.id   AF-A0A7W4E0S4-F1
#
_cell.length_a   1.000
_cell.length_b   1.000
_cell.length_c   1.000
_cell.angle_alpha   90.00
_cell.angle_beta   90.00
_cell.angle_gamma   90.00
#
_symmetry.space_group_name_H-M   'P 1'
#
loop_
_entity.id
_entity.type
_entity.pdbx_description
1 polymer ?
#
loop_
_entity_poly.entity_id
_entity_poly.type
_entity_poly.pdbx_seq_one_letter_code
_entity_poly.pdbx_strand_id
1 'polypeptide(L)'
;MFRYLFLSFILTFLVSCSNDAQPKPKGELRLEYPEAKYIPFSSECPFSFEYSDFAKIDQAKQTCWYNVAYPTMKANIFVTYFPIKNDFNLHIKEVEKMVYEHTIRASAIDTKSFSYPEKRVFGNFYELKGQSASNIQIYITDSTRHFVTANLYFKSRPRPDSLQPAVEHIKKDLMHMIESFEWKHK
;
A
#
# COMPACT_ATOMS: atom_id res chain seq x y z
N MET A 1 35.05 -50.44 -47.02
CA MET A 1 34.28 -50.27 -45.77
C MET A 1 34.19 -48.82 -45.28
N PHE A 2 35.09 -47.91 -45.69
CA PHE A 2 35.09 -46.49 -45.27
C PHE A 2 33.92 -45.63 -45.81
N ARG A 3 33.25 -46.04 -46.90
CA ARG A 3 32.20 -45.25 -47.55
C ARG A 3 30.85 -45.26 -46.81
N TYR A 4 30.58 -46.31 -46.02
CA TYR A 4 29.37 -46.42 -45.19
C TYR A 4 29.52 -45.71 -43.83
N LEU A 5 30.76 -45.55 -43.34
CA LEU A 5 31.06 -44.78 -42.13
C LEU A 5 30.83 -43.28 -42.31
N PHE A 6 31.11 -42.75 -43.50
CA PHE A 6 30.88 -41.32 -43.80
C PHE A 6 29.38 -40.97 -43.90
N LEU A 7 28.56 -41.91 -44.39
CA LEU A 7 27.10 -41.75 -44.43
C LEU A 7 26.46 -41.79 -43.02
N SER A 8 27.04 -42.56 -42.10
CA SER A 8 26.56 -42.63 -40.71
C SER A 8 26.87 -41.34 -39.92
N PHE A 9 27.93 -40.61 -40.26
CA PHE A 9 28.32 -39.37 -39.56
C PHE A 9 27.49 -38.15 -39.99
N ILE A 10 26.91 -38.18 -41.20
CA ILE A 10 26.05 -37.10 -41.71
C ILE A 10 24.63 -37.19 -41.11
N LEU A 11 24.18 -38.38 -40.69
CA LEU A 11 22.83 -38.57 -40.16
C LEU A 11 22.65 -38.07 -38.71
N THR A 12 23.73 -37.92 -37.94
CA THR A 12 23.67 -37.45 -36.54
C THR A 12 23.56 -35.94 -36.39
N PHE A 13 23.71 -35.16 -37.48
CA PHE A 13 23.60 -33.70 -37.46
C PHE A 13 22.19 -33.16 -37.73
N LEU A 14 21.19 -34.02 -37.98
CA LEU A 14 19.81 -33.59 -38.26
C LEU A 14 18.87 -33.60 -37.04
N VAL A 15 19.36 -33.90 -35.84
CA VAL A 15 18.57 -33.75 -34.61
C VAL A 15 18.72 -32.31 -34.09
N SER A 16 18.07 -31.38 -34.79
CA SER A 16 17.91 -30.00 -34.32
C SER A 16 16.78 -29.95 -33.29
N CYS A 17 17.04 -29.28 -32.16
CA CYS A 17 16.04 -29.02 -31.11
C CYS A 17 14.77 -28.41 -31.72
N SER A 18 13.62 -29.03 -31.47
CA SER A 18 12.34 -28.34 -31.57
C SER A 18 12.38 -27.15 -30.61
N ASN A 19 12.36 -25.94 -31.17
CA ASN A 19 12.04 -24.74 -30.42
C ASN A 19 10.60 -24.91 -29.91
N ASP A 20 10.45 -25.45 -28.71
CA ASP A 20 9.25 -25.27 -27.92
C ASP A 20 9.08 -23.76 -27.80
N ALA A 21 8.17 -23.21 -28.61
CA ALA A 21 7.79 -21.82 -28.53
C ALA A 21 7.20 -21.64 -27.13
N GLN A 22 8.03 -21.16 -26.19
CA GLN A 22 7.55 -20.78 -24.88
C GLN A 22 6.43 -19.77 -25.11
N PRO A 23 5.19 -20.08 -24.72
CA PRO A 23 4.08 -19.16 -24.95
C PRO A 23 4.45 -17.87 -24.24
N LYS A 24 4.52 -16.77 -25.02
CA LYS A 24 4.78 -15.43 -24.50
C LYS A 24 3.83 -15.23 -23.31
N PRO A 25 4.34 -14.86 -22.11
CA PRO A 25 3.47 -14.68 -20.96
C PRO A 25 2.35 -13.73 -21.37
N LYS A 26 1.10 -14.13 -21.12
CA LYS A 26 -0.06 -13.28 -21.44
C LYS A 26 0.18 -11.97 -20.71
N GLY A 27 0.37 -10.88 -21.47
CA GLY A 27 0.54 -9.56 -20.89
C GLY A 27 -0.71 -9.26 -20.07
N GLU A 28 -0.59 -9.27 -18.75
CA GLU A 28 -1.62 -8.70 -17.90
C GLU A 28 -1.67 -7.20 -18.25
N LEU A 29 -2.87 -6.69 -18.57
CA LEU A 29 -3.06 -5.26 -18.78
C LEU A 29 -2.53 -4.53 -17.55
N ARG A 30 -1.57 -3.62 -17.75
CA ARG A 30 -1.10 -2.73 -16.70
C ARG A 30 -2.31 -1.91 -16.25
N LEU A 31 -2.74 -2.14 -15.01
CA LEU A 31 -3.83 -1.37 -14.42
C LEU A 31 -3.37 0.08 -14.28
N GLU A 32 -4.03 0.99 -14.97
CA GLU A 32 -3.87 2.43 -14.79
C GLU A 32 -5.18 2.97 -14.24
N TYR A 33 -5.08 3.72 -13.14
CA TYR A 33 -6.22 4.36 -12.52
C TYR A 33 -6.23 5.84 -12.94
N PRO A 34 -7.40 6.39 -13.31
CA PRO A 34 -7.53 7.81 -13.62
C PRO A 34 -7.20 8.67 -12.40
N GLU A 35 -6.97 9.96 -12.62
CA GLU A 35 -6.76 10.90 -11.53
C GLU A 35 -8.01 11.00 -10.63
N ALA A 36 -7.80 10.90 -9.32
CA ALA A 36 -8.87 10.97 -8.34
C ALA A 36 -9.39 12.39 -8.17
N LYS A 37 -10.68 12.52 -7.87
CA LYS A 37 -11.23 13.76 -7.34
C LYS A 37 -11.38 13.60 -5.84
N TYR A 38 -11.04 14.66 -5.10
CA TYR A 38 -11.08 14.62 -3.65
C TYR A 38 -12.33 15.31 -3.12
N ILE A 39 -12.98 14.65 -2.16
CA ILE A 39 -14.18 15.13 -1.49
C ILE A 39 -13.95 15.21 0.01
N PRO A 40 -14.52 16.22 0.70
CA PRO A 40 -14.30 16.41 2.13
C PRO A 40 -14.99 15.30 2.93
N PHE A 41 -14.26 14.73 3.88
CA PHE A 41 -14.79 13.89 4.94
C PHE A 41 -15.13 14.75 6.15
N SER A 42 -16.40 14.76 6.55
CA SER A 42 -16.85 15.39 7.79
C SER A 42 -17.63 14.41 8.65
N SER A 43 -17.23 14.30 9.92
CA SER A 43 -17.93 13.57 10.97
C SER A 43 -17.80 14.32 12.30
N GLU A 44 -18.44 13.85 13.37
CA GLU A 44 -18.31 14.42 14.73
C GLU A 44 -16.92 14.17 15.36
N CYS A 45 -15.99 13.56 14.63
CA CYS A 45 -14.64 13.27 15.10
C CYS A 45 -13.76 14.52 15.14
N PRO A 46 -12.71 14.53 15.98
CA PRO A 46 -11.85 15.70 16.16
C PRO A 46 -10.92 15.99 14.96
N PHE A 47 -11.17 15.36 13.81
CA PHE A 47 -10.40 15.54 12.58
C PHE A 47 -11.29 15.57 11.34
N SER A 48 -10.76 16.14 10.28
CA SER A 48 -11.29 16.09 8.91
C SER A 48 -10.13 15.95 7.91
N PHE A 49 -10.43 15.42 6.73
CA PHE A 49 -9.50 15.28 5.62
C PHE A 49 -10.30 15.17 4.32
N GLU A 50 -9.63 15.21 3.17
CA GLU A 50 -10.24 14.85 1.90
C GLU A 50 -9.85 13.42 1.48
N TYR A 51 -10.76 12.76 0.77
CA TYR A 51 -10.55 11.40 0.27
C TYR A 51 -11.00 11.24 -1.18
N SER A 52 -10.43 10.24 -1.85
CA SER A 52 -10.68 9.92 -3.25
C SER A 52 -12.13 9.51 -3.50
N ASP A 53 -12.71 9.97 -4.61
CA ASP A 53 -14.03 9.58 -5.11
C ASP A 53 -14.12 8.11 -5.54
N PHE A 54 -12.98 7.42 -5.64
CA PHE A 54 -12.93 5.96 -5.79
C PHE A 54 -13.17 5.19 -4.48
N ALA A 55 -13.11 5.88 -3.34
CA ALA A 55 -13.29 5.28 -2.04
C ALA A 55 -14.70 5.45 -1.47
N LYS A 56 -15.06 4.51 -0.60
CA LYS A 56 -16.26 4.57 0.23
C LYS A 56 -15.84 4.53 1.68
N ILE A 57 -16.39 5.43 2.48
CA ILE A 57 -16.11 5.50 3.92
C ILE A 57 -17.25 4.87 4.69
N ASP A 58 -16.94 3.84 5.47
CA ASP A 58 -17.86 3.18 6.38
C ASP A 58 -17.33 3.25 7.81
N GLN A 59 -18.20 3.54 8.78
CA GLN A 59 -17.83 3.50 10.18
C GLN A 59 -17.48 2.06 10.62
N ALA A 60 -16.40 1.92 11.36
CA ALA A 60 -15.96 0.65 11.92
C ALA A 60 -16.55 0.42 13.31
N LYS A 61 -15.99 -0.55 14.04
CA LYS A 61 -16.53 -1.01 15.33
C LYS A 61 -16.54 0.06 16.43
N GLN A 62 -15.63 1.03 16.39
CA GLN A 62 -15.52 2.07 17.41
C GLN A 62 -15.80 3.44 16.81
N THR A 63 -16.25 4.37 17.65
CA THR A 63 -16.42 5.78 17.28
C THR A 63 -15.10 6.35 16.76
N CYS A 64 -15.18 7.09 15.66
CA CYS A 64 -14.01 7.66 14.97
C CYS A 64 -13.04 6.66 14.37
N TRP A 65 -13.45 5.40 14.23
CA TRP A 65 -12.75 4.43 13.42
C TRP A 65 -13.51 4.23 12.12
N TYR A 66 -12.80 4.23 11.00
CA TYR A 66 -13.39 4.19 9.67
C TYR A 66 -12.63 3.23 8.76
N ASN A 67 -13.36 2.59 7.86
CA ASN A 67 -12.82 1.89 6.72
C ASN A 67 -12.97 2.78 5.49
N VAL A 68 -11.86 3.17 4.87
CA VAL A 68 -11.85 3.84 3.57
C VAL A 68 -11.59 2.76 2.53
N ALA A 69 -12.66 2.16 2.03
CA ALA A 69 -12.62 1.03 1.13
C ALA A 69 -12.50 1.48 -0.32
N TYR A 70 -11.58 0.88 -1.08
CA TYR A 70 -11.42 1.07 -2.53
C TYR A 70 -11.88 -0.22 -3.24
N PRO A 71 -13.17 -0.35 -3.62
CA PRO A 71 -13.72 -1.62 -4.10
C PRO A 71 -13.05 -2.11 -5.39
N THR A 72 -12.75 -1.19 -6.31
CA THR A 72 -12.10 -1.49 -7.61
C THR A 72 -10.67 -1.97 -7.44
N MET A 73 -9.98 -1.50 -6.39
CA MET A 73 -8.59 -1.83 -6.07
C MET A 73 -8.47 -2.99 -5.06
N LYS A 74 -9.60 -3.49 -4.53
CA LYS A 74 -9.66 -4.52 -3.48
C LYS A 74 -8.83 -4.18 -2.23
N ALA A 75 -8.71 -2.88 -1.96
CA ALA A 75 -7.94 -2.33 -0.87
C ALA A 75 -8.86 -1.69 0.16
N ASN A 76 -8.38 -1.58 1.39
CA ASN A 76 -9.05 -0.85 2.43
C ASN A 76 -8.00 -0.15 3.30
N ILE A 77 -8.30 1.06 3.72
CA ILE A 77 -7.49 1.81 4.67
C ILE A 77 -8.27 1.85 5.98
N PHE A 78 -7.70 1.26 7.02
CA PHE A 78 -8.29 1.32 8.35
C PHE A 78 -7.78 2.57 9.08
N VAL A 79 -8.66 3.55 9.21
CA VAL A 79 -8.41 4.78 9.95
C VAL A 79 -8.86 4.58 11.40
N THR A 80 -7.98 4.82 12.35
CA THR A 80 -8.31 4.73 13.78
C THR A 80 -7.87 5.99 14.50
N TYR A 81 -8.60 6.33 15.56
CA TYR A 81 -8.34 7.49 16.40
C TYR A 81 -8.18 7.07 17.86
N PHE A 82 -7.21 7.69 18.52
CA PHE A 82 -6.89 7.52 19.93
C PHE A 82 -6.66 8.90 20.57
N PRO A 83 -7.29 9.19 21.72
CA PRO A 83 -6.92 10.34 22.53
C PRO A 83 -5.63 10.06 23.30
N ILE A 84 -4.65 10.96 23.23
CA ILE A 84 -3.40 10.85 23.98
C ILE A 84 -3.65 11.19 25.46
N LYS A 85 -3.27 10.28 26.35
CA LYS A 85 -3.40 10.42 27.82
C LYS A 85 -2.07 10.05 28.49
N ASN A 86 -1.02 10.84 28.23
CA ASN A 86 0.36 10.61 28.69
C ASN A 86 1.02 9.32 28.15
N ASP A 87 0.49 8.77 27.07
CA ASP A 87 0.88 7.50 26.43
C ASP A 87 1.35 7.70 24.98
N PHE A 88 1.73 8.92 24.60
CA PHE A 88 2.18 9.24 23.25
C PHE A 88 3.27 8.31 22.72
N ASN A 89 4.31 8.08 23.53
CA ASN A 89 5.42 7.19 23.17
C ASN A 89 4.97 5.72 23.06
N LEU A 90 3.91 5.32 23.74
CA LEU A 90 3.34 3.97 23.63
C LEU A 90 2.66 3.82 22.26
N HIS A 91 1.85 4.79 21.85
CA HIS A 91 1.19 4.75 20.54
C HIS A 91 2.18 4.71 19.37
N ILE A 92 3.27 5.48 19.44
CA ILE A 92 4.34 5.39 18.43
C ILE A 92 4.94 3.98 18.40
N LYS A 93 5.29 3.43 19.56
CA LYS A 93 5.86 2.08 19.66
C LYS A 93 4.91 1.00 19.15
N GLU A 94 3.61 1.13 19.38
CA GLU A 94 2.60 0.19 18.87
C GLU A 94 2.50 0.25 17.35
N VAL A 95 2.49 1.45 16.77
CA VAL A 95 2.53 1.64 15.32
C VAL A 95 3.79 1.03 14.72
N GLU A 96 4.96 1.36 15.28
CA GLU A 96 6.23 0.82 14.82
C GLU A 96 6.26 -0.70 14.95
N LYS A 97 5.79 -1.26 16.07
CA LYS A 97 5.69 -2.70 16.27
C LYS A 97 4.83 -3.36 15.18
N MET A 98 3.67 -2.81 14.86
CA MET A 98 2.81 -3.33 13.78
C MET A 98 3.51 -3.28 12.41
N VAL A 99 4.20 -2.17 12.11
CA VAL A 99 5.03 -2.04 10.90
C VAL A 99 6.08 -3.15 10.87
N TYR A 100 6.83 -3.35 11.96
CA TYR A 100 7.91 -4.33 12.04
C TYR A 100 7.42 -5.79 12.06
N GLU A 101 6.26 -6.11 12.65
CA GLU A 101 5.69 -7.47 12.61
C GLU A 101 5.38 -7.92 11.18
N HIS A 102 5.00 -6.98 10.31
CA HIS A 102 4.78 -7.25 8.89
C HIS A 102 6.09 -7.32 8.07
N THR A 103 7.25 -7.03 8.66
CA THR A 103 8.55 -7.08 7.95
C THR A 103 9.15 -8.46 7.79
N ILE A 104 8.63 -9.48 8.50
CA ILE A 104 9.09 -10.87 8.34
C ILE A 104 9.02 -11.32 6.85
N ARG A 105 8.21 -10.64 6.03
CA ARG A 105 8.09 -10.86 4.57
C ARG A 105 8.44 -9.64 3.70
N ALA A 106 8.87 -8.53 4.28
CA ALA A 106 9.26 -7.32 3.55
C ALA A 106 10.78 -7.25 3.41
N SER A 107 11.28 -6.75 2.27
CA SER A 107 12.71 -6.56 2.03
C SER A 107 13.22 -5.22 2.53
N ALA A 108 12.35 -4.22 2.67
CA ALA A 108 12.71 -2.88 3.15
C ALA A 108 11.50 -2.16 3.75
N ILE A 109 11.78 -1.22 4.66
CA ILE A 109 10.83 -0.20 5.13
C ILE A 109 11.40 1.16 4.73
N ASP A 110 10.61 1.95 4.00
CA ASP A 110 10.88 3.35 3.73
C ASP A 110 10.05 4.20 4.69
N THR A 111 10.72 4.99 5.53
CA THR A 111 10.08 5.84 6.55
C THR A 111 10.31 7.30 6.20
N LYS A 112 9.22 8.07 6.11
CA LYS A 112 9.26 9.51 5.87
C LYS A 112 8.48 10.26 6.92
N SER A 113 9.14 11.17 7.63
CA SER A 113 8.46 12.08 8.55
C SER A 113 7.88 13.27 7.81
N PHE A 114 6.72 13.74 8.24
CA PHE A 114 6.12 14.98 7.77
C PHE A 114 5.78 15.88 8.97
N SER A 115 5.82 17.19 8.71
CA SER A 115 5.60 18.22 9.72
C SER A 115 4.95 19.44 9.08
N TYR A 116 3.74 19.75 9.52
CA TYR A 116 2.96 20.93 9.16
C TYR A 116 2.65 21.73 10.44
N PRO A 117 3.60 22.52 10.95
CA PRO A 117 3.47 23.22 12.24
C PRO A 117 2.25 24.13 12.32
N GLU A 118 1.89 24.79 11.22
CA GLU A 118 0.75 25.70 11.11
C GLU A 118 -0.60 25.00 11.32
N LYS A 119 -0.70 23.73 10.91
CA LYS A 119 -1.87 22.88 11.14
C LYS A 119 -1.76 22.05 12.42
N ARG A 120 -0.59 22.05 13.08
CA ARG A 120 -0.21 21.09 14.14
C ARG A 120 -0.38 19.64 13.68
N VAL A 121 0.04 19.32 12.46
CA VAL A 121 -0.06 17.97 11.89
C VAL A 121 1.35 17.41 11.75
N PHE A 122 1.67 16.40 12.55
CA PHE A 122 2.97 15.75 12.59
C PHE A 122 2.81 14.24 12.45
N GLY A 123 3.82 13.55 11.92
CA GLY A 123 3.81 12.11 11.94
C GLY A 123 4.79 11.46 10.98
N ASN A 124 4.60 10.15 10.80
CA ASN A 124 5.42 9.35 9.90
C ASN A 124 4.55 8.59 8.89
N PHE A 125 5.13 8.43 7.71
CA PHE A 125 4.66 7.60 6.62
C PHE A 125 5.60 6.42 6.46
N TYR A 126 5.08 5.20 6.62
CA TYR A 126 5.82 3.95 6.49
C TYR A 126 5.36 3.20 5.24
N GLU A 127 6.30 2.84 4.38
CA GLU A 127 6.06 2.04 3.19
C GLU A 127 6.89 0.76 3.26
N LEU A 128 6.21 -0.37 3.41
CA LEU A 128 6.83 -1.70 3.37
C LEU A 128 6.92 -2.16 1.93
N LYS A 129 8.14 -2.48 1.48
CA LYS A 129 8.45 -2.97 0.14
C LYS A 129 8.98 -4.40 0.21
N GLY A 130 8.57 -5.25 -0.72
CA GLY A 130 9.13 -6.60 -0.87
C GLY A 130 8.31 -7.52 -1.75
N GLN A 131 8.87 -8.70 -2.04
CA GLN A 131 8.27 -9.71 -2.93
C GLN A 131 6.95 -10.33 -2.42
N SER A 132 6.50 -9.99 -1.22
CA SER A 132 5.26 -10.53 -0.66
C SER A 132 4.47 -9.51 0.15
N ALA A 133 4.94 -8.26 0.22
CA ALA A 133 4.35 -7.21 1.03
C ALA A 133 4.54 -5.85 0.35
N SER A 134 3.44 -5.27 -0.09
CA SER A 134 3.34 -3.86 -0.42
C SER A 134 2.29 -3.28 0.51
N ASN A 135 2.74 -2.60 1.57
CA ASN A 135 1.83 -2.04 2.55
C ASN A 135 2.23 -0.63 2.97
N ILE A 136 1.23 0.16 3.34
CA ILE A 136 1.41 1.54 3.76
C ILE A 136 0.76 1.71 5.13
N GLN A 137 1.48 2.35 6.05
CA GLN A 137 0.99 2.67 7.37
C GLN A 137 1.42 4.10 7.70
N ILE A 138 0.50 4.90 8.22
CA ILE A 138 0.78 6.27 8.64
C ILE A 138 0.25 6.49 10.05
N TYR A 139 0.89 7.40 10.79
CA TYR A 139 0.24 8.04 11.93
C TYR A 139 0.31 9.55 11.80
N ILE A 140 -0.69 10.22 12.34
CA ILE A 140 -0.85 11.68 12.36
C ILE A 140 -1.18 12.09 13.80
N THR A 141 -0.55 13.14 14.30
CA THR A 141 -0.74 13.63 15.67
C THR A 141 -0.58 15.14 15.78
N ASP A 142 -1.24 15.74 16.78
CA ASP A 142 -0.99 17.12 17.23
C ASP A 142 0.11 17.20 18.31
N SER A 143 0.76 16.07 18.60
CA SER A 143 1.76 15.83 19.64
C SER A 143 1.23 15.91 21.08
N THR A 144 -0.04 16.25 21.31
CA THR A 144 -0.55 16.59 22.64
C THR A 144 -1.80 15.83 23.05
N ARG A 145 -2.78 15.68 22.16
CA ARG A 145 -4.11 15.16 22.50
C ARG A 145 -4.67 14.17 21.49
N HIS A 146 -4.25 14.24 20.24
CA HIS A 146 -4.86 13.49 19.16
C HIS A 146 -3.82 12.60 18.47
N PHE A 147 -4.18 11.34 18.25
CA PHE A 147 -3.40 10.38 17.51
C PHE A 147 -4.30 9.62 16.54
N VAL A 148 -4.00 9.70 15.25
CA VAL A 148 -4.72 9.01 14.18
C VAL A 148 -3.76 8.07 13.49
N THR A 149 -4.20 6.86 13.16
CA THR A 149 -3.43 5.97 12.27
C THR A 149 -4.25 5.61 11.06
N ALA A 150 -3.59 5.37 9.92
CA ALA A 150 -4.20 4.87 8.72
C ALA A 150 -3.36 3.69 8.19
N ASN A 151 -3.96 2.51 8.14
CA ASN A 151 -3.29 1.27 7.77
C ASN A 151 -3.92 0.71 6.50
N LEU A 152 -3.15 0.67 5.42
CA LEU A 152 -3.55 -0.01 4.19
C LEU A 152 -3.56 -1.52 4.44
N TYR A 153 -4.49 -2.22 3.80
CA TYR A 153 -4.49 -3.66 3.67
C TYR A 153 -5.28 -4.08 2.44
N PHE A 154 -4.90 -5.21 1.85
CA PHE A 154 -5.57 -5.79 0.70
C PHE A 154 -6.37 -7.01 1.12
N LYS A 155 -7.58 -7.18 0.55
CA LYS A 155 -8.43 -8.34 0.85
C LYS A 155 -7.93 -9.63 0.18
N SER A 156 -7.15 -9.52 -0.89
CA SER A 156 -6.66 -10.66 -1.67
C SER A 156 -5.29 -11.16 -1.19
N ARG A 157 -5.01 -12.45 -1.39
CA ARG A 157 -3.64 -12.98 -1.26
C ARG A 157 -2.69 -12.17 -2.16
N PRO A 158 -1.57 -11.66 -1.63
CA PRO A 158 -0.72 -10.74 -2.36
C PRO A 158 -0.06 -11.42 -3.56
N ARG A 159 -0.35 -10.93 -4.76
CA ARG A 159 0.56 -11.01 -5.91
C ARG A 159 1.13 -9.60 -6.08
N PRO A 160 2.41 -9.36 -5.73
CA PRO A 160 2.97 -8.00 -5.69
C PRO A 160 2.78 -7.23 -7.00
N ASP A 161 3.07 -7.88 -8.13
CA ASP A 161 3.02 -7.24 -9.46
C ASP A 161 1.63 -6.75 -9.83
N SER A 162 0.58 -7.45 -9.38
CA SER A 162 -0.81 -7.05 -9.62
C SER A 162 -1.31 -5.97 -8.66
N LEU A 163 -0.67 -5.81 -7.49
CA LEU A 163 -1.08 -4.83 -6.47
C LEU A 163 -0.36 -3.49 -6.62
N GLN A 164 0.84 -3.48 -7.19
CA GLN A 164 1.68 -2.28 -7.26
C GLN A 164 0.95 -1.04 -7.83
N PRO A 165 0.18 -1.12 -8.93
CA PRO A 165 -0.52 0.07 -9.43
C PRO A 165 -1.56 0.61 -8.45
N ALA A 166 -2.23 -0.27 -7.69
CA ALA A 166 -3.20 0.14 -6.68
C ALA A 166 -2.50 0.77 -5.47
N VAL A 167 -1.38 0.19 -5.04
CA VAL A 167 -0.56 0.74 -3.95
C VAL A 167 -0.08 2.15 -4.30
N GLU A 168 0.46 2.35 -5.50
CA GLU A 168 0.96 3.67 -5.93
C GLU A 168 -0.16 4.70 -6.08
N HIS A 169 -1.35 4.29 -6.52
CA HIS A 169 -2.50 5.19 -6.55
C HIS A 169 -2.94 5.58 -5.14
N ILE A 170 -3.17 4.59 -4.27
CA ILE A 170 -3.60 4.83 -2.88
C ILE A 170 -2.55 5.60 -2.08
N LYS A 171 -1.27 5.43 -2.39
CA LYS A 171 -0.18 6.23 -1.82
C LYS A 171 -0.38 7.72 -2.10
N LYS A 172 -0.75 8.10 -3.33
CA LYS A 172 -1.06 9.50 -3.67
C LYS A 172 -2.27 9.99 -2.88
N ASP A 173 -3.32 9.19 -2.80
CA ASP A 173 -4.52 9.53 -2.04
C ASP A 173 -4.24 9.71 -0.54
N LEU A 174 -3.36 8.88 0.05
CA LEU A 174 -2.91 9.01 1.43
C LEU A 174 -2.03 10.26 1.66
N MET A 175 -1.20 10.63 0.69
CA MET A 175 -0.45 11.90 0.77
C MET A 175 -1.41 13.10 0.72
N HIS A 176 -2.40 13.08 -0.18
CA HIS A 176 -3.44 14.12 -0.22
C HIS A 176 -4.26 14.18 1.08
N MET A 177 -4.59 13.02 1.66
CA MET A 177 -5.24 12.93 2.97
C MET A 177 -4.42 13.63 4.06
N ILE A 178 -3.09 13.44 4.09
CA ILE A 178 -2.20 14.12 5.04
C ILE A 178 -2.17 15.63 4.79
N GLU A 179 -2.05 16.05 3.53
CA GLU A 179 -1.96 17.48 3.16
C GLU A 179 -3.25 18.25 3.48
N SER A 180 -4.40 17.62 3.28
CA SER A 180 -5.73 18.16 3.58
C SER A 180 -6.19 17.94 5.03
N PHE A 181 -5.37 17.28 5.86
CA PHE A 181 -5.75 16.94 7.22
C PHE A 181 -5.88 18.18 8.12
N GLU A 182 -6.95 18.24 8.90
CA GLU A 182 -7.20 19.30 9.86
C GLU A 182 -7.78 18.78 11.17
N TRP A 183 -7.38 19.38 12.30
CA TRP A 183 -7.97 19.15 13.62
C TRP A 183 -9.15 20.12 13.83
N LYS A 184 -10.31 19.58 14.22
CA LYS A 184 -11.52 20.40 14.45
C LYS A 184 -11.48 21.18 15.76
N HIS A 185 -10.75 20.69 16.75
CA HIS A 185 -10.61 21.32 18.06
C HIS A 185 -9.12 21.46 18.41
N LYS A 186 -8.60 22.69 18.35
CA LYS A 186 -7.20 23.06 18.67
C LYS A 186 -7.00 23.32 20.16
#